data_AF-A0A3P6QM56-F1
#
_entry.id   AF-A0A3P6QM56-F1
#
_cell.length_a   1.000
_cell.length_b   1.000
_cell.length_c   1.000
_cell.angle_alpha   90.00
_cell.angle_beta   90.00
_cell.angle_gamma   90.00
#
_symmetry.space_group_name_H-M   'P 1'
#
loop_
_entity.id
_entity.type
_entity.pdbx_description
1 polymer ?
#
loop_
_entity_poly.entity_id
_entity_poly.type
_entity_poly.pdbx_seq_one_letter_code
_entity_poly.pdbx_strand_id
1 'polypeptide(L)' 'MNRRESLDALKGATLRILVPRMEEPYVNYANFTDEEEEIRGYGPGVVMELLKDMASELNLTYEVLTKLV' A
#
# COMPACT_ATOMS: atom_id res chain seq x y z
N MET A 1 -10.80 20.93 -11.57
CA MET A 1 -9.62 20.04 -11.69
C MET A 1 -10.05 18.81 -12.47
N ASN A 2 -9.46 18.56 -13.64
CA ASN A 2 -9.80 17.40 -14.45
C ASN A 2 -9.20 16.14 -13.81
N ARG A 3 -10.00 15.11 -13.56
CA ARG A 3 -9.58 13.91 -12.79
C ARG A 3 -8.38 13.16 -13.38
N ARG A 4 -8.16 13.27 -14.70
CA ARG A 4 -7.03 12.66 -15.42
C ARG A 4 -5.69 13.34 -15.13
N GLU A 5 -5.66 14.67 -15.06
CA GLU A 5 -4.45 15.44 -14.71
C GLU A 5 -3.95 15.10 -13.30
N SER A 6 -4.87 14.70 -12.42
CA SER A 6 -4.55 14.32 -11.04
C SER A 6 -3.89 12.95 -10.88
N LEU A 7 -4.14 11.98 -11.78
CA LEU A 7 -3.57 10.63 -11.67
C LEU A 7 -2.20 10.53 -12.34
N ASP A 8 -2.02 11.21 -13.47
CA ASP A 8 -0.68 11.32 -14.08
C ASP A 8 0.29 12.07 -13.16
N ALA A 9 -0.19 13.03 -12.37
CA ALA A 9 0.59 13.71 -11.35
C ALA A 9 1.04 12.80 -10.20
N LEU A 10 0.41 11.62 -10.03
CA LEU A 10 0.81 10.65 -9.01
C LEU A 10 1.91 9.71 -9.52
N LYS A 11 2.11 9.57 -10.84
CA LYS A 11 3.11 8.62 -11.37
C LYS A 11 4.50 8.92 -10.82
N GLY A 12 5.16 7.89 -10.26
CA GLY A 12 6.49 8.05 -9.65
C GLY A 12 6.50 8.74 -8.27
N ALA A 13 5.33 9.08 -7.71
CA ALA A 13 5.24 9.67 -6.38
C ALA A 13 5.40 8.61 -5.27
N THR A 14 5.62 9.08 -4.04
CA THR A 14 5.59 8.25 -2.83
C THR A 14 4.27 8.43 -2.11
N LEU A 15 3.51 7.35 -1.97
CA LEU A 15 2.26 7.31 -1.22
C LEU A 15 2.56 7.06 0.27
N ARG A 16 2.27 8.05 1.13
CA ARG A 16 2.41 7.91 2.57
C ARG A 16 1.10 7.35 3.13
N ILE A 17 1.15 6.15 3.68
CA ILE A 17 -0.03 5.44 4.17
C ILE A 17 0.04 5.35 5.68
N LEU A 18 -0.99 5.85 6.36
CA LEU A 18 -1.14 5.66 7.79
C LEU A 18 -1.98 4.41 8.04
N VAL A 19 -1.38 3.43 8.73
CA VAL A 19 -2.07 2.23 9.23
C VAL A 19 -2.22 2.39 10.75
N PRO A 20 -3.36 2.92 11.23
CA PRO A 20 -3.55 3.17 12.66
C PRO A 20 -3.71 1.88 13.46
N ARG A 21 -4.15 0.79 12.81
CA ARG A 21 -4.39 -0.52 13.42
C ARG A 21 -4.22 -1.63 12.39
N MET A 22 -3.59 -2.73 12.78
CA MET A 22 -3.63 -3.99 12.04
C MET A 22 -4.95 -4.71 12.38
N GLU A 23 -5.76 -4.97 11.38
CA GLU A 23 -7.07 -5.58 11.54
C GLU A 23 -7.34 -6.52 10.37
N GLU A 24 -7.37 -7.82 10.64
CA GLU A 24 -7.68 -8.84 9.63
C GLU A 24 -9.16 -8.78 9.23
N PRO A 25 -9.51 -9.04 7.94
CA PRO A 25 -8.63 -9.36 6.82
C PRO A 25 -8.15 -8.11 6.05
N TYR A 26 -8.35 -6.91 6.59
CA TYR A 26 -8.07 -5.65 5.90
C TYR A 26 -6.57 -5.36 5.83
N VAL A 27 -5.89 -5.43 6.98
CA VAL A 27 -4.43 -5.28 7.10
C VAL A 27 -3.92 -6.31 8.11
N ASN A 28 -3.31 -7.37 7.61
CA ASN A 28 -2.74 -8.45 8.41
C ASN A 28 -1.34 -8.07 8.91
N TYR A 29 -0.55 -7.40 8.06
CA TYR A 29 0.76 -6.86 8.38
C TYR A 29 1.12 -5.69 7.46
N ALA A 30 1.99 -4.79 7.91
CA ALA A 30 2.33 -3.57 7.19
C ALA A 30 3.48 -3.73 6.19
N ASN A 31 4.36 -4.71 6.38
CA ASN A 31 5.47 -4.97 5.46
C ASN A 31 4.99 -5.88 4.33
N PHE A 32 4.45 -5.34 3.26
CA PHE A 32 3.79 -6.12 2.20
C PHE A 32 4.74 -6.58 1.06
N THR A 33 6.04 -6.72 1.35
CA THR A 33 7.00 -7.25 0.36
C THR A 33 6.67 -8.69 0.01
N ASP A 34 7.00 -9.10 -1.23
CA ASP A 34 6.76 -10.47 -1.69
C ASP A 34 7.52 -11.50 -0.82
N GLU A 35 8.71 -11.15 -0.34
CA GLU A 35 9.48 -11.98 0.61
C GLU A 35 8.73 -12.20 1.94
N GLU A 36 8.06 -11.16 2.47
CA GLU A 36 7.30 -11.29 3.72
C GLU A 36 6.07 -12.19 3.53
N GLU A 37 5.43 -12.10 2.36
CA GLU A 37 4.31 -12.95 1.98
C GLU A 37 4.73 -14.43 1.85
N GLU A 38 5.88 -14.71 1.22
CA GLU A 38 6.44 -16.06 1.16
C GLU A 38 6.76 -16.62 2.56
N ILE A 39 7.34 -15.81 3.45
CA ILE A 39 7.67 -16.20 4.83
C ILE A 39 6.40 -16.51 5.63
N ARG A 40 5.32 -15.74 5.41
CA ARG A 40 4.06 -15.87 6.17
C ARG A 40 3.12 -16.94 5.62
N GLY A 41 3.18 -17.21 4.31
CA GLY A 41 2.27 -18.12 3.63
C GLY A 41 0.85 -17.58 3.44
N TYR A 42 0.64 -16.28 3.66
CA TYR A 42 -0.61 -15.56 3.41
C TYR A 42 -0.32 -14.07 3.14
N GLY A 43 -1.18 -13.42 2.36
CA GLY A 43 -1.00 -12.03 1.93
C GLY A 43 -1.21 -10.98 3.03
N PRO A 44 -0.79 -9.73 2.78
CA PRO A 44 -0.81 -8.61 3.73
C PRO A 44 -2.21 -8.09 4.11
N GLY A 45 -3.26 -8.63 3.50
CA GLY A 45 -4.64 -8.23 3.71
C GLY A 45 -5.19 -7.40 2.56
N VAL A 46 -6.51 -7.35 2.44
CA VAL A 46 -7.21 -6.83 1.26
C VAL A 46 -6.82 -5.38 0.92
N VAL A 47 -6.63 -4.53 1.92
CA VAL A 47 -6.26 -3.12 1.70
C VAL A 47 -4.85 -3.02 1.13
N MET A 48 -3.93 -3.84 1.63
CA MET A 48 -2.53 -3.82 1.20
C MET A 48 -2.37 -4.40 -0.20
N GLU A 49 -3.15 -5.42 -0.57
CA GLU A 49 -3.18 -5.95 -1.94
C GLU A 49 -3.64 -4.91 -2.96
N LEU A 50 -4.73 -4.20 -2.65
CA LEU A 50 -5.21 -3.11 -3.51
C LEU A 50 -4.16 -2.01 -3.67
N LEU A 51 -3.41 -1.73 -2.59
CA LEU A 51 -2.31 -0.79 -2.66
C LEU A 51 -1.18 -1.30 -3.56
N LYS A 52 -0.78 -2.58 -3.45
CA LYS A 52 0.21 -3.24 -4.34
C LYS A 52 -0.17 -3.07 -5.81
N ASP A 53 -1.42 -3.39 -6.15
CA ASP A 53 -1.94 -3.25 -7.51
C ASP A 53 -1.85 -1.79 -8.00
N MET A 54 -2.30 -0.84 -7.18
CA MET A 54 -2.27 0.57 -7.54
C MET A 54 -0.87 1.12 -7.81
N ALA A 55 0.16 0.73 -7.06
CA ALA A 55 1.50 1.21 -7.41
C ALA A 55 2.14 0.47 -8.55
N SER A 56 1.79 -0.78 -8.79
CA SER A 56 2.24 -1.46 -10.00
C SER A 56 1.72 -0.71 -11.24
N GLU A 57 0.45 -0.32 -11.23
CA GLU A 57 -0.18 0.44 -12.32
C GLU A 57 0.37 1.86 -12.47
N LEU A 58 0.65 2.54 -11.35
CA LEU A 58 1.04 3.95 -11.33
C LEU A 58 2.54 4.17 -11.11
N ASN A 59 3.34 3.11 -11.02
CA ASN A 59 4.75 3.13 -10.64
C ASN A 59 5.01 3.96 -9.37
N LEU A 60 4.25 3.70 -8.30
CA LEU A 60 4.38 4.42 -7.03
C LEU A 60 5.40 3.73 -6.12
N THR A 61 5.94 4.49 -5.19
CA THR A 61 6.60 3.97 -3.99
C THR A 61 5.71 4.23 -2.77
N TYR A 62 5.99 3.59 -1.63
CA TYR A 62 5.16 3.76 -0.44
C TYR A 62 6.00 3.91 0.83
N GLU A 63 5.42 4.63 1.78
CA GLU A 63 5.91 4.71 3.15
C GLU A 63 4.74 4.36 4.07
N VAL A 64 4.84 3.23 4.77
CA VAL A 64 3.80 2.80 5.71
C VAL A 64 4.14 3.25 7.12
N LEU A 65 3.26 4.07 7.69
CA LEU A 65 3.36 4.59 9.04
C LEU A 65 2.39 3.83 9.94
N THR A 66 2.93 3.06 10.90
CA THR A 66 2.12 2.20 11.80
C THR A 66 1.85 2.83 13.18
N LYS A 67 2.34 4.05 13.40
CA LYS A 67 2.11 4.83 14.62
C LYS A 67 1.73 6.27 14.26
N LEU A 68 0.63 6.75 14.82
CA LEU A 68 0.42 8.18 15.00
C LEU A 68 1.36 8.63 16.11
N VAL A 69 2.35 9.46 15.79
CA VAL A 69 3.16 10.18 16.78
C VAL A 69 2.29 11.26 17.42
#